data_AF-A0A3N5T583-F1
#
_entry.id   AF-A0A3N5T583-F1
#
_cell.length_a   1.000
_cell.length_b   1.000
_cell.length_c   1.000
_cell.angle_alpha   90.00
_cell.angle_beta   90.00
_cell.angle_gamma   90.00
#
_symmetry.space_group_name_H-M   'P 1'
#
loop_
_entity.id
_entity.type
_entity.pdbx_description
1 polymer ?
#
loop_
_entity_poly.entity_id
_entity_poly.type
_entity_poly.pdbx_seq_one_letter_code
_entity_poly.pdbx_strand_id
1 'polypeptide(L)'
;FEGFFPTWLAPTQAVVLNITDNQAEYARNVEDSLKNKGFRVVSDLRNEKIGFKIREHTIQRIPYLLVVGDNELESGTVAVRTRRGEDLGSMDPVAFATLLAEDVERRGRISLENPY
;
A
#
# COMPACT_ATOMS: atom_id res chain seq x y z
N PHE A 1 -21.51 -10.82 -2.25
CA PHE A 1 -20.62 -10.15 -1.28
C PHE A 1 -19.39 -9.68 -2.03
N GLU A 2 -19.33 -8.40 -2.39
CA GLU A 2 -18.22 -7.85 -3.18
C GLU A 2 -16.98 -7.78 -2.28
N GLY A 3 -15.89 -8.46 -2.68
CA GLY A 3 -14.66 -8.69 -1.88
C GLY A 3 -13.82 -7.46 -1.51
N PHE A 4 -14.43 -6.29 -1.41
CA PHE A 4 -13.81 -5.07 -0.90
C PHE A 4 -13.93 -5.02 0.63
N PHE A 5 -13.13 -5.83 1.31
CA PHE A 5 -13.05 -5.73 2.77
C PHE A 5 -12.61 -4.31 3.16
N PRO A 6 -13.23 -3.69 4.16
CA PRO A 6 -12.66 -2.52 4.83
C PRO A 6 -11.22 -2.80 5.27
N THR A 7 -10.38 -1.77 5.35
CA THR A 7 -8.96 -1.92 5.68
C THR A 7 -8.73 -2.64 7.02
N TRP A 8 -9.60 -2.45 8.00
CA TRP A 8 -9.53 -3.18 9.28
C TRP A 8 -9.77 -4.70 9.16
N LEU A 9 -10.55 -5.15 8.17
CA LEU A 9 -10.83 -6.57 7.89
C LEU A 9 -9.95 -7.18 6.80
N ALA A 10 -9.27 -6.37 5.99
CA ALA A 10 -8.47 -6.88 4.88
C ALA A 10 -7.32 -7.78 5.39
N PRO A 11 -7.15 -9.01 4.87
CA PRO A 11 -6.09 -9.91 5.32
C PRO A 11 -4.70 -9.30 5.06
N THR A 12 -4.55 -8.61 3.94
CA THR A 12 -3.42 -7.73 3.64
C THR A 12 -3.95 -6.32 3.48
N GLN A 13 -3.43 -5.39 4.28
CA GLN A 13 -3.85 -3.99 4.32
C GLN A 13 -3.08 -3.13 3.32
N ALA A 14 -1.78 -3.40 3.18
CA ALA A 14 -0.95 -2.74 2.18
C ALA A 14 0.05 -3.71 1.56
N VAL A 15 0.50 -3.40 0.35
CA VAL A 15 1.61 -4.09 -0.31
C VAL A 15 2.67 -3.10 -0.75
N VAL A 16 3.94 -3.41 -0.51
CA VAL A 16 5.10 -2.62 -0.96
C VAL A 16 5.65 -3.21 -2.25
N LEU A 17 5.78 -2.39 -3.29
CA LEU A 17 6.16 -2.78 -4.64
C LEU A 17 7.44 -2.05 -5.04
N ASN A 18 8.53 -2.78 -5.29
CA ASN A 18 9.71 -2.21 -5.93
C ASN A 18 9.56 -2.22 -7.46
N ILE A 19 10.19 -1.26 -8.14
CA ILE A 19 10.26 -1.21 -9.61
C ILE A 19 11.40 -2.10 -10.13
N THR A 20 12.54 -2.07 -9.45
CA THR A 20 13.74 -2.87 -9.76
C THR A 20 14.35 -3.44 -8.48
N ASP A 21 15.33 -4.33 -8.62
CA ASP A 21 16.01 -4.94 -7.46
C ASP A 21 16.76 -3.92 -6.59
N ASN A 22 17.10 -2.74 -7.14
CA ASN A 22 17.79 -1.66 -6.42
C ASN A 22 17.00 -1.18 -5.19
N GLN A 23 15.67 -1.19 -5.25
CA GLN A 23 14.84 -0.71 -4.15
C GLN A 23 14.35 -1.85 -3.22
N ALA A 24 14.78 -3.09 -3.45
CA ALA A 24 14.26 -4.24 -2.73
C ALA A 24 14.53 -4.18 -1.22
N GLU A 25 15.71 -3.72 -0.82
CA GLU A 25 16.06 -3.57 0.60
C GLU A 25 15.19 -2.51 1.28
N TYR A 26 15.04 -1.35 0.65
CA TYR A 26 14.20 -0.29 1.19
C TYR A 26 12.72 -0.70 1.27
N ALA A 27 12.21 -1.42 0.27
CA ALA A 27 10.87 -1.96 0.30
C ALA A 27 10.63 -2.92 1.50
N ARG A 28 11.62 -3.75 1.86
CA ARG A 28 11.58 -4.58 3.08
C ARG A 28 11.63 -3.74 4.35
N ASN A 29 12.46 -2.72 4.39
CA ASN A 29 12.55 -1.82 5.55
C ASN A 29 11.21 -1.10 5.80
N VAL A 30 10.52 -0.67 4.74
CA VAL A 30 9.17 -0.09 4.83
C VAL A 30 8.17 -1.14 5.35
N GLU A 31 8.19 -2.36 4.80
CA GLU A 31 7.35 -3.47 5.26
C GLU A 31 7.54 -3.74 6.76
N ASP A 32 8.78 -3.91 7.21
CA ASP A 32 9.11 -4.21 8.60
C ASP A 32 8.72 -3.06 9.55
N SER A 33 8.95 -1.80 9.14
CA SER A 33 8.52 -0.62 9.88
C SER A 33 7.00 -0.59 10.11
N LEU A 34 6.21 -0.94 9.09
CA LEU A 34 4.76 -0.99 9.19
C LEU A 34 4.27 -2.20 9.97
N LYS A 35 4.90 -3.37 9.80
CA LYS A 35 4.59 -4.58 10.60
C LYS A 35 4.87 -4.37 12.08
N ASN A 36 5.95 -3.69 12.43
CA ASN A 36 6.29 -3.35 13.83
C ASN A 36 5.25 -2.44 14.49
N LYS A 37 4.44 -1.73 13.69
CA LYS A 37 3.28 -0.94 14.15
C LYS A 37 1.97 -1.74 14.20
N GLY A 38 1.99 -3.03 13.89
CA GLY A 38 0.84 -3.93 13.95
C GLY A 38 0.02 -4.03 12.66
N PHE A 39 0.50 -3.47 11.54
CA PHE A 39 -0.20 -3.54 10.25
C PHE A 39 0.12 -4.82 9.49
N ARG A 40 -0.86 -5.30 8.71
CA ARG A 40 -0.69 -6.46 7.83
C ARG A 40 -0.18 -6.00 6.46
N VAL A 41 1.13 -5.85 6.36
CA VAL A 41 1.81 -5.40 5.15
C VAL A 41 2.71 -6.51 4.61
N VAL A 42 2.84 -6.60 3.29
CA VAL A 42 3.77 -7.52 2.61
C VAL A 42 4.53 -6.77 1.52
N SER A 43 5.69 -7.28 1.08
CA SER A 43 6.37 -6.79 -0.12
C SER A 43 6.22 -7.75 -1.30
N ASP A 44 6.10 -7.21 -2.52
CA ASP A 44 6.24 -7.96 -3.77
C ASP A 44 7.51 -7.53 -4.50
N LEU A 45 8.55 -8.32 -4.28
CA LEU A 45 9.90 -8.11 -4.79
C LEU A 45 10.20 -8.91 -6.07
N ARG A 46 9.18 -9.51 -6.71
CA ARG A 46 9.39 -10.27 -7.95
C ARG A 46 9.90 -9.36 -9.06
N ASN A 47 10.75 -9.89 -9.94
CA ASN A 47 11.21 -9.16 -11.12
C ASN A 47 10.13 -9.15 -12.22
N GLU A 48 9.08 -8.39 -11.99
CA GLU A 48 7.92 -8.23 -12.86
C GLU A 48 7.66 -6.75 -13.14
N LYS A 49 7.03 -6.44 -14.29
CA LYS A 49 6.66 -5.06 -14.62
C LYS A 49 5.78 -4.48 -13.51
N ILE A 50 6.07 -3.26 -13.05
CA ILE A 50 5.31 -2.61 -11.98
C ILE A 50 3.80 -2.55 -12.24
N GLY A 51 3.41 -2.30 -13.50
CA GLY A 51 1.99 -2.31 -13.90
C GLY A 51 1.31 -3.67 -13.74
N PHE A 52 2.05 -4.77 -13.90
CA PHE A 52 1.55 -6.12 -13.64
C PHE A 52 1.31 -6.33 -12.14
N LYS A 53 2.29 -5.99 -11.29
CA LYS A 53 2.16 -6.07 -9.83
C LYS A 53 0.98 -5.24 -9.32
N ILE A 54 0.87 -3.99 -9.78
CA ILE A 54 -0.24 -3.09 -9.43
C ILE A 54 -1.58 -3.71 -9.80
N ARG A 55 -1.71 -4.24 -11.02
CA ARG A 55 -2.95 -4.86 -11.49
C ARG A 55 -3.30 -6.10 -10.67
N GLU A 56 -2.34 -6.98 -10.39
CA GLU A 56 -2.54 -8.19 -9.60
C GLU A 56 -3.07 -7.87 -8.19
N HIS A 57 -2.43 -6.95 -7.47
CA HIS A 57 -2.83 -6.57 -6.12
C HIS A 57 -4.12 -5.74 -6.07
N THR A 58 -4.42 -4.99 -7.13
CA THR A 58 -5.72 -4.33 -7.30
C THR A 58 -6.85 -5.35 -7.47
N ILE A 59 -6.62 -6.44 -8.23
CA ILE A 59 -7.58 -7.54 -8.38
C ILE A 59 -7.78 -8.27 -7.04
N GLN A 60 -6.71 -8.45 -6.25
CA GLN A 60 -6.76 -8.98 -4.89
C GLN A 60 -7.42 -8.02 -3.87
N ARG A 61 -7.79 -6.81 -4.30
CA ARG A 61 -8.49 -5.79 -3.49
C ARG A 61 -7.69 -5.35 -2.26
N ILE A 62 -6.35 -5.36 -2.31
CA ILE A 62 -5.50 -4.87 -1.22
C ILE A 62 -5.71 -3.35 -1.07
N PRO A 63 -6.15 -2.84 0.09
CA PRO A 63 -6.53 -1.44 0.26
C PRO A 63 -5.52 -0.42 -0.27
N TYR A 64 -4.24 -0.61 0.05
CA TYR A 64 -3.15 0.30 -0.33
C TYR A 64 -2.01 -0.40 -1.08
N LEU A 65 -1.49 0.27 -2.09
CA LEU A 65 -0.31 -0.13 -2.84
C LEU A 65 0.75 0.96 -2.64
N LEU A 66 1.92 0.58 -2.15
CA LEU A 66 3.06 1.45 -1.87
C LEU A 66 4.13 1.18 -2.91
N VAL A 67 4.32 2.08 -3.86
CA VAL A 67 5.31 1.93 -4.92
C VAL A 67 6.61 2.62 -4.50
N VAL A 68 7.72 1.94 -4.73
CA VAL A 68 9.07 2.44 -4.48
C VAL A 68 9.87 2.36 -5.78
N GLY A 69 10.14 3.53 -6.37
CA GLY A 69 11.17 3.71 -7.38
C GLY A 69 12.45 4.33 -6.81
N ASP A 70 13.36 4.72 -7.69
CA ASP A 70 14.62 5.36 -7.29
C ASP A 70 14.39 6.69 -6.54
N ASN A 71 13.41 7.49 -6.98
CA ASN A 71 13.06 8.74 -6.30
C ASN A 71 12.59 8.51 -4.85
N GLU A 72 11.74 7.51 -4.64
CA GLU A 72 11.22 7.16 -3.30
C GLU A 72 12.31 6.59 -2.41
N LEU A 73 13.22 5.79 -2.97
CA LEU A 73 14.40 5.28 -2.27
C LEU A 73 15.31 6.43 -1.81
N GLU A 74 15.62 7.38 -2.70
CA GLU A 74 16.49 8.53 -2.40
C GLU A 74 15.88 9.48 -1.38
N SER A 75 14.56 9.70 -1.47
CA SER A 75 13.85 10.64 -0.60
C SER A 75 13.33 10.00 0.70
N GLY A 76 13.43 8.68 0.85
CA GLY A 76 12.90 7.98 2.02
C GLY A 76 11.37 8.05 2.10
N THR A 77 10.69 8.04 0.95
CA THR A 77 9.23 8.09 0.84
C THR A 77 8.65 6.83 0.18
N VAL A 78 7.34 6.80 0.00
CA VAL A 78 6.59 5.82 -0.80
C VAL A 78 5.52 6.53 -1.59
N ALA A 79 5.30 6.13 -2.84
CA ALA A 79 4.17 6.58 -3.64
C ALA A 79 2.94 5.73 -3.29
N VAL A 80 1.90 6.37 -2.75
CA VAL A 80 0.74 5.68 -2.18
C VAL A 80 -0.42 5.70 -3.15
N ARG A 81 -0.96 4.53 -3.45
CA ARG A 81 -2.14 4.35 -4.32
C ARG A 81 -3.20 3.54 -3.61
N THR A 82 -4.46 3.86 -3.83
CA THR A 82 -5.59 3.05 -3.34
C THR A 82 -5.96 1.97 -4.36
N ARG A 83 -6.59 0.88 -3.89
CA ARG A 83 -7.20 -0.13 -4.79
C ARG A 83 -8.30 0.39 -5.73
N ARG A 84 -8.75 1.64 -5.56
CA ARG A 84 -9.70 2.29 -6.46
C ARG A 84 -9.01 3.03 -7.61
N GLY A 85 -7.67 3.03 -7.63
CA GLY A 85 -6.86 3.71 -8.64
C GLY A 85 -6.52 5.15 -8.32
N GLU A 86 -6.97 5.66 -7.16
CA GLU A 86 -6.61 7.00 -6.66
C GLU A 86 -5.14 7.03 -6.25
N ASP A 87 -4.47 8.11 -6.63
CA ASP A 87 -3.10 8.41 -6.27
C ASP A 87 -3.08 9.43 -5.13
N LEU A 88 -2.52 9.04 -3.99
CA LEU A 88 -2.42 9.87 -2.79
C LEU A 88 -1.06 10.60 -2.72
N GLY A 89 -0.22 10.46 -3.75
CA GLY A 89 1.09 11.08 -3.84
C GLY A 89 2.18 10.35 -3.04
N SER A 90 3.32 11.02 -2.93
CA SER A 90 4.50 10.51 -2.22
C SER A 90 4.50 11.00 -0.77
N MET A 91 4.69 10.10 0.19
CA MET A 91 4.77 10.44 1.62
C MET A 91 5.76 9.53 2.34
N ASP A 92 6.28 9.97 3.49
CA ASP A 92 7.16 9.13 4.28
C ASP A 92 6.38 7.94 4.92
N PRO A 93 7.07 6.83 5.25
CA PRO A 93 6.42 5.66 5.87
C PRO A 93 5.73 5.93 7.21
N VAL A 94 6.13 6.98 7.95
CA VAL A 94 5.47 7.38 9.20
C VAL A 94 4.15 8.07 8.91
N ALA A 95 4.10 9.00 7.96
CA ALA A 95 2.87 9.63 7.48
C ALA A 95 1.88 8.58 6.95
N PHE A 96 2.36 7.62 6.14
CA PHE A 96 1.51 6.53 5.67
C PHE A 96 0.97 5.66 6.82
N ALA A 97 1.79 5.36 7.84
CA ALA A 97 1.34 4.61 9.00
C ALA A 97 0.21 5.32 9.77
N THR A 98 0.28 6.66 9.89
CA THR A 98 -0.80 7.47 10.50
C THR A 98 -2.08 7.38 9.67
N LEU A 99 -1.97 7.57 8.36
CA LEU A 99 -3.11 7.44 7.44
C LEU A 99 -3.76 6.05 7.56
N LEU A 100 -2.94 5.00 7.59
CA LEU A 100 -3.42 3.63 7.72
C LEU A 100 -4.07 3.36 9.08
N ALA A 101 -3.51 3.91 10.17
CA ALA A 101 -4.10 3.82 11.51
C ALA A 101 -5.51 4.46 11.52
N GLU A 102 -5.63 5.69 11.01
CA GLU A 102 -6.91 6.40 10.94
C GLU A 102 -7.96 5.62 10.14
N ASP A 103 -7.57 5.02 9.01
CA ASP A 103 -8.49 4.23 8.19
C ASP A 103 -8.93 2.93 8.88
N VAL A 104 -8.02 2.27 9.62
CA VAL A 104 -8.33 1.10 10.45
C VAL A 104 -9.25 1.46 11.63
N GLU A 105 -9.01 2.59 12.27
CA GLU A 105 -9.82 3.09 13.40
C GLU A 105 -11.22 3.54 12.96
N ARG A 106 -11.37 4.00 11.72
CA ARG A 106 -12.65 4.44 11.16
C ARG A 106 -13.69 3.31 11.03
N ARG A 107 -13.35 2.06 11.43
CA ARG A 107 -14.23 0.88 11.65
C ARG A 107 -15.65 1.06 11.11
N GLY A 108 -15.81 1.00 9.79
CA GLY A 108 -17.13 0.95 9.16
C GLY A 108 -17.73 2.24 8.61
N ARG A 109 -17.07 3.42 8.68
CA ARG A 109 -17.39 4.46 7.67
C ARG A 109 -16.71 4.06 6.38
N ILE A 110 -17.37 3.17 5.64
CA ILE A 110 -17.20 3.14 4.20
C ILE A 110 -17.42 4.59 3.76
N SER A 111 -16.41 5.26 3.23
CA SER A 111 -16.68 6.43 2.38
C SER A 111 -17.49 5.87 1.22
N LEU A 112 -18.81 5.84 1.40
CA LEU A 112 -19.81 5.67 0.37
C LEU A 112 -19.82 6.99 -0.42
N GLU A 113 -18.67 7.41 -0.93
CA GLU A 113 -18.62 8.43 -1.97
C GLU A 113 -18.85 7.70 -3.29
N ASN A 114 -20.15 7.45 -3.46
CA ASN A 114 -20.96 7.44 -4.67
C ASN A 114 -20.26 7.04 -6.00
N PRO A 115 -20.63 5.89 -6.60
CA PRO A 115 -20.34 5.62 -8.00
C PRO A 115 -21.37 6.33 -8.88
N TYR A 116 -21.14 7.60 -9.19
CA TYR A 116 -21.73 8.25 -10.37
C TYR A 116 -20.62 8.65 -11.32
#